data_AF-A0A5J6MXY0-F1
#
_entry.id   AF-A0A5J6MXY0-F1
#
_cell.length_a   1.000
_cell.length_b   1.000
_cell.length_c   1.000
_cell.angle_alpha   90.00
_cell.angle_beta   90.00
_cell.angle_gamma   90.00
#
_symmetry.space_group_name_H-M   'P 1'
#
loop_
_entity.id
_entity.type
_entity.pdbx_description
1 polymer ?
#
loop_
_entity_poly.entity_id
_entity_poly.type
_entity_poly.pdbx_seq_one_letter_code
_entity_poly.pdbx_strand_id
1 'polypeptide(L)'
;MPDMALFQEVKEKVLFLIWNEAYDSNSAGHYHITSAQRFSPQDTSSLIARKAIQALIEEGLLERSEGWPEHFEISARGIEYVEAQLESSWTVIGQYAEEEAQAPLRASAPEQADTWQPLKIDRQQPEYQEVVNSVEAALEAIRGDNGYATSQADEREQIVTAIQTGLDRIKHAFPTRAEIKALLLDPLKFVARKFAEMTIGELAKVAATAIIKWLF
;
A
#
# COMPACT_ATOMS: atom_id res chain seq x y z
N MET A 1 18.60 5.86 -29.32
CA MET A 1 18.44 6.34 -27.93
C MET A 1 16.95 6.32 -27.66
N PRO A 2 16.48 5.67 -26.58
CA PRO A 2 15.07 5.78 -26.21
C PRO A 2 14.71 7.25 -26.01
N ASP A 3 13.51 7.63 -26.43
CA ASP A 3 12.96 8.96 -26.20
C ASP A 3 12.97 9.23 -24.69
N MET A 4 13.52 10.38 -24.27
CA MET A 4 13.62 10.74 -22.85
C MET A 4 12.24 10.83 -22.20
N ALA A 5 11.21 11.20 -22.97
CA ALA A 5 9.83 11.21 -22.50
C ALA A 5 9.31 9.79 -22.22
N LEU A 6 9.61 8.84 -23.12
CA LEU A 6 9.22 7.44 -22.95
C LEU A 6 9.90 6.78 -21.75
N PHE A 7 11.18 7.09 -21.50
CA PHE A 7 11.87 6.55 -20.35
C PHE A 7 11.33 7.12 -19.02
N GLN A 8 10.95 8.40 -19.01
CA GLN A 8 10.30 9.02 -17.85
C GLN A 8 8.97 8.34 -17.53
N GLU A 9 8.15 8.09 -18.55
CA GLU A 9 6.88 7.38 -18.40
C GLU A 9 7.08 5.97 -17.82
N VAL A 10 8.08 5.24 -18.30
CA VAL A 10 8.41 3.91 -17.77
C VAL A 10 8.84 3.98 -16.31
N LYS A 11 9.64 4.99 -15.90
CA LYS A 11 9.99 5.17 -14.47
C LYS A 11 8.76 5.38 -13.61
N GLU A 12 7.84 6.24 -14.04
CA GLU A 12 6.62 6.55 -13.31
C GLU A 12 5.73 5.32 -13.16
N LYS A 13 5.56 4.52 -14.23
CA LYS A 13 4.82 3.25 -14.18
C LYS A 13 5.51 2.21 -13.29
N VAL A 14 6.83 2.09 -13.37
CA VAL A 14 7.62 1.19 -12.50
C VAL A 14 7.48 1.60 -11.03
N LEU A 15 7.58 2.90 -10.73
CA LEU A 15 7.41 3.43 -9.38
C LEU A 15 6.00 3.17 -8.86
N PHE A 16 4.96 3.36 -9.69
CA PHE A 16 3.59 3.00 -9.34
C PHE A 16 3.46 1.50 -9.04
N LEU A 17 4.03 0.60 -9.84
CA LEU A 17 3.95 -0.84 -9.59
C LEU A 17 4.67 -1.24 -8.29
N ILE A 18 5.81 -0.63 -7.99
CA ILE A 18 6.53 -0.85 -6.73
C ILE A 18 5.72 -0.31 -5.56
N TRP A 19 5.15 0.89 -5.69
CA TRP A 19 4.24 1.45 -4.69
C TRP A 19 3.02 0.55 -4.49
N ASN A 20 2.37 0.14 -5.58
CA ASN A 20 1.16 -0.68 -5.53
C ASN A 20 1.46 -2.05 -4.93
N GLU A 21 2.59 -2.68 -5.23
CA GLU A 21 3.01 -3.94 -4.61
C GLU A 21 3.41 -3.75 -3.14
N ALA A 22 4.08 -2.66 -2.77
CA ALA A 22 4.39 -2.33 -1.38
C ALA A 22 3.11 -2.06 -0.58
N TYR A 23 2.08 -1.56 -1.27
CA TYR A 23 0.76 -1.34 -0.73
C TYR A 23 -0.04 -2.65 -0.65
N ASP A 24 -0.05 -3.48 -1.70
CA ASP A 24 -0.95 -4.63 -1.88
C ASP A 24 -0.37 -5.96 -1.39
N SER A 25 0.94 -6.10 -1.29
CA SER A 25 1.55 -7.37 -0.92
C SER A 25 1.98 -7.36 0.53
N ASN A 26 1.69 -8.44 1.25
CA ASN A 26 2.18 -8.65 2.61
C ASN A 26 3.72 -8.83 2.70
N SER A 27 4.43 -8.57 1.61
CA SER A 27 5.87 -8.70 1.47
C SER A 27 6.52 -7.53 2.20
N ALA A 28 7.56 -7.81 3.01
CA ALA A 28 8.43 -6.75 3.51
C ALA A 28 8.82 -5.83 2.35
N GLY A 29 8.75 -4.50 2.52
CA GLY A 29 9.01 -3.50 1.49
C GLY A 29 10.38 -3.53 0.81
N HIS A 30 11.18 -4.58 1.02
CA HIS A 30 12.49 -4.83 0.45
C HIS A 30 12.40 -5.76 -0.77
N TYR A 31 12.74 -5.24 -1.94
CA TYR A 31 12.72 -5.96 -3.20
C TYR A 31 14.13 -6.18 -3.72
N HIS A 32 14.41 -7.39 -4.22
CA HIS A 32 15.65 -7.66 -4.91
C HIS A 32 15.66 -7.01 -6.32
N ILE A 33 16.78 -6.42 -6.75
CA ILE A 33 16.91 -5.78 -8.07
C ILE A 33 16.68 -6.76 -9.24
N THR A 34 16.86 -8.05 -9.01
CA THR A 34 16.58 -9.09 -9.99
C THR A 34 15.08 -9.32 -10.19
N SER A 35 14.24 -8.97 -9.20
CA SER A 35 12.78 -9.00 -9.24
C SER A 35 12.18 -7.88 -10.10
N ALA A 36 12.99 -7.03 -10.73
CA ALA A 36 12.55 -5.95 -11.62
C ALA A 36 11.57 -6.38 -12.72
N GLN A 37 11.58 -7.65 -13.14
CA GLN A 37 10.60 -8.18 -14.09
C GLN A 37 9.17 -8.09 -13.55
N ARG A 38 8.98 -8.19 -12.23
CA ARG A 38 7.69 -8.06 -11.55
C ARG A 38 7.12 -6.64 -11.64
N PHE A 39 8.01 -5.65 -11.76
CA PHE A 39 7.67 -4.23 -11.85
C PHE A 39 7.77 -3.71 -13.28
N SER A 40 7.75 -4.60 -14.27
CA SER A 40 7.85 -4.21 -15.67
C SER A 40 6.44 -3.98 -16.25
N PRO A 41 6.13 -2.77 -16.77
CA PRO A 41 4.90 -2.54 -17.52
C PRO A 41 4.75 -3.52 -18.69
N GLN A 42 3.51 -3.75 -19.16
CA GLN A 42 3.18 -4.86 -20.09
C GLN A 42 3.95 -4.86 -21.42
N ASP A 43 4.55 -3.74 -21.82
CA ASP A 43 5.36 -3.60 -23.05
C ASP A 43 6.83 -3.23 -22.80
N THR A 44 7.30 -3.35 -21.55
CA THR A 44 8.65 -2.98 -21.15
C THR A 44 9.51 -4.21 -20.90
N SER A 45 10.76 -4.20 -21.39
CA SER A 45 11.72 -5.27 -21.08
C SER A 45 12.23 -5.16 -19.64
N SER A 46 12.56 -6.29 -19.01
CA SER A 46 13.12 -6.32 -17.64
C SER A 46 14.44 -5.52 -17.52
N LEU A 47 15.20 -5.37 -18.60
CA LEU A 47 16.40 -4.53 -18.63
C LEU A 47 16.07 -3.04 -18.50
N ILE A 48 14.98 -2.59 -19.13
CA ILE A 48 14.53 -1.20 -19.03
C ILE A 48 13.93 -0.95 -17.65
N ALA A 49 13.14 -1.88 -17.11
CA ALA A 49 12.63 -1.80 -15.75
C ALA A 49 13.76 -1.70 -14.70
N ARG A 50 14.84 -2.48 -14.85
CA ARG A 50 16.04 -2.36 -13.99
C ARG A 50 16.69 -0.99 -14.08
N LYS A 51 16.82 -0.43 -15.29
CA LYS A 51 17.36 0.92 -15.49
C LYS A 51 16.46 1.98 -14.85
N ALA A 52 15.15 1.81 -14.95
CA ALA A 52 14.19 2.68 -14.29
C ALA A 52 14.33 2.63 -12.76
N ILE A 53 14.42 1.44 -12.16
CA ILE A 53 14.67 1.26 -10.72
C ILE A 53 15.95 1.97 -10.29
N GLN A 54 17.05 1.76 -11.03
CA GLN A 54 18.32 2.41 -10.73
C GLN A 54 18.22 3.95 -10.78
N ALA A 55 17.53 4.50 -11.78
CA ALA A 55 17.30 5.94 -11.88
C ALA A 55 16.42 6.48 -10.74
N LEU A 56 15.39 5.73 -10.35
CA LEU A 56 14.52 6.09 -9.22
C LEU A 56 15.29 6.08 -7.88
N ILE A 57 16.26 5.18 -7.71
CA ILE A 57 17.20 5.20 -6.57
C ILE A 57 18.06 6.46 -6.59
N GLU A 58 18.62 6.81 -7.76
CA GLU A 58 19.44 8.02 -7.93
C GLU A 58 18.63 9.32 -7.68
N GLU A 59 17.33 9.30 -7.97
CA GLU A 59 16.40 10.40 -7.73
C GLU A 59 15.90 10.48 -6.28
N GLY A 60 16.18 9.45 -5.47
CA GLY A 60 15.74 9.33 -4.08
C GLY A 60 14.26 8.99 -3.92
N LEU A 61 13.61 8.45 -4.96
CA LEU A 61 12.25 7.93 -4.92
C LEU A 61 12.21 6.45 -4.49
N LEU A 62 13.34 5.76 -4.63
CA LEU A 62 13.61 4.47 -4.03
C LEU A 62 14.89 4.58 -3.17
N GLU A 63 15.02 3.73 -2.17
CA GLU A 63 16.19 3.64 -1.31
C GLU A 63 16.81 2.24 -1.38
N ARG A 64 18.12 2.14 -1.17
CA ARG A 64 18.77 0.84 -1.01
C ARG A 64 18.63 0.40 0.44
N SER A 65 18.23 -0.84 0.64
CA SER A 65 18.08 -1.37 1.98
C SER A 65 19.44 -1.50 2.68
N GLU A 66 19.50 -1.09 3.94
CA GLU A 66 20.75 -1.04 4.70
C GLU A 66 21.32 -2.46 4.90
N GLY A 67 22.59 -2.66 4.52
CA GLY A 67 23.25 -3.97 4.57
C GLY A 67 22.97 -4.91 3.39
N TRP A 68 22.06 -4.54 2.47
CA TRP A 68 21.66 -5.36 1.33
C TRP A 68 21.73 -4.55 0.02
N PRO A 69 22.92 -4.40 -0.60
CA PRO A 69 23.11 -3.48 -1.72
C PRO A 69 22.32 -3.85 -2.98
N GLU A 70 21.87 -5.11 -3.10
CA GLU A 70 21.02 -5.57 -4.21
C GLU A 70 19.52 -5.44 -3.92
N HIS A 71 19.14 -4.96 -2.75
CA HIS A 71 17.76 -4.73 -2.36
C HIS A 71 17.41 -3.24 -2.40
N PHE A 72 16.15 -2.96 -2.71
CA PHE A 72 15.61 -1.62 -2.74
C PHE A 72 14.20 -1.59 -2.15
N GLU A 73 13.81 -0.44 -1.65
CA GLU A 73 12.48 -0.16 -1.13
C GLU A 73 11.99 1.19 -1.66
N ILE A 74 10.68 1.42 -1.59
CA ILE A 74 10.16 2.74 -1.90
C ILE A 74 10.45 3.70 -0.74
N SER A 75 11.00 4.88 -1.05
CA SER A 75 11.27 5.88 -0.02
C SER A 75 10.00 6.59 0.40
N ALA A 76 10.02 7.25 1.56
CA ALA A 76 8.92 8.13 1.97
C ALA A 76 8.60 9.18 0.90
N ARG A 77 9.64 9.74 0.28
CA ARG A 77 9.51 10.69 -0.84
C ARG A 77 8.91 10.05 -2.09
N GLY A 78 9.25 8.79 -2.37
CA GLY A 78 8.66 8.01 -3.45
C GLY A 78 7.16 7.78 -3.25
N ILE A 79 6.76 7.45 -2.02
CA ILE A 79 5.35 7.30 -1.64
C ILE A 79 4.61 8.62 -1.84
N GLU A 80 5.10 9.71 -1.25
CA GLU A 80 4.50 11.05 -1.39
C GLU A 80 4.38 11.46 -2.86
N TYR A 81 5.40 11.19 -3.67
CA TYR A 81 5.39 11.48 -5.10
C TYR A 81 4.31 10.70 -5.84
N VAL A 82 4.19 9.39 -5.62
CA VAL A 82 3.17 8.56 -6.26
C VAL A 82 1.77 9.01 -5.83
N GLU A 83 1.57 9.22 -4.54
CA GLU A 83 0.27 9.65 -4.00
C GLU A 83 -0.18 10.99 -4.58
N ALA A 84 0.70 11.99 -4.65
CA ALA A 84 0.39 13.29 -5.25
C ALA A 84 0.03 13.18 -6.75
N GLN A 85 0.61 12.22 -7.47
CA GLN A 85 0.28 11.99 -8.89
C GLN A 85 -1.05 11.23 -9.04
N LEU A 86 -1.38 10.33 -8.11
CA LEU A 86 -2.66 9.60 -8.10
C LEU A 86 -3.87 10.50 -7.87
N GLU A 87 -3.70 11.66 -7.23
CA GLU A 87 -4.76 12.67 -7.08
C GLU A 87 -5.25 13.25 -8.42
N SER A 88 -4.52 13.00 -9.52
CA SER A 88 -4.86 13.51 -10.86
C SER A 88 -4.81 12.41 -11.93
N SER A 89 -5.97 12.14 -12.55
CA SER A 89 -6.10 11.21 -13.69
C SER A 89 -5.46 11.72 -14.99
N TRP A 90 -4.83 12.88 -14.98
CA TRP A 90 -4.08 13.43 -16.12
C TRP A 90 -2.59 13.09 -16.07
N THR A 91 -2.11 12.55 -14.95
CA THR A 91 -0.73 12.12 -14.79
C THR A 91 -0.54 10.71 -15.32
N VAL A 92 0.70 10.36 -15.69
CA VAL A 92 1.03 8.99 -16.14
C VAL A 92 0.64 7.96 -15.07
N ILE A 93 0.91 8.27 -13.80
CA ILE A 93 0.61 7.39 -12.67
C ILE A 93 -0.91 7.24 -12.48
N GLY A 94 -1.66 8.34 -12.53
CA GLY A 94 -3.12 8.31 -12.41
C GLY A 94 -3.78 7.50 -13.52
N GLN A 95 -3.38 7.73 -14.77
CA GLN A 95 -3.88 6.98 -15.93
C GLN A 95 -3.54 5.49 -15.83
N TYR A 96 -2.28 5.19 -15.49
CA TYR A 96 -1.83 3.81 -15.40
C TYR A 96 -2.49 3.05 -14.23
N ALA A 97 -2.80 3.73 -13.13
CA ALA A 97 -3.55 3.15 -12.02
C ALA A 97 -4.99 2.81 -12.40
N GLU A 98 -5.67 3.65 -13.18
CA GLU A 98 -7.01 3.37 -13.71
C GLU A 98 -7.00 2.17 -14.67
N GLU A 99 -5.98 2.09 -15.54
CA GLU A 99 -5.79 0.96 -16.45
C GLU A 99 -5.57 -0.36 -15.70
N GLU A 100 -4.69 -0.39 -14.69
CA GLU A 100 -4.45 -1.58 -13.86
C GLU A 100 -5.69 -1.97 -13.03
N ALA A 101 -6.50 -1.00 -12.57
CA ALA A 101 -7.76 -1.27 -11.86
C ALA A 101 -8.85 -1.87 -12.76
N GLN A 102 -8.83 -1.56 -14.07
CA GLN A 102 -9.77 -2.10 -15.05
C GLN A 102 -9.28 -3.39 -15.71
N ALA A 103 -7.99 -3.72 -15.57
CA ALA A 103 -7.43 -4.96 -16.07
C ALA A 103 -8.07 -6.17 -15.36
N PRO A 104 -8.46 -7.24 -16.08
CA PRO A 104 -9.00 -8.44 -15.46
C PRO A 104 -7.98 -9.01 -14.47
N LEU A 105 -8.41 -9.18 -13.21
CA LEU A 105 -7.66 -9.72 -12.07
C LEU A 105 -6.55 -10.68 -12.54
N ARG A 106 -5.31 -10.17 -12.57
CA ARG A 106 -4.15 -11.04 -12.79
C ARG A 106 -4.18 -12.13 -11.73
N ALA A 107 -4.18 -13.37 -12.16
CA ALA A 107 -3.85 -14.49 -11.29
C ALA A 107 -2.40 -14.28 -10.80
N SER A 108 -2.25 -13.69 -9.62
CA SER A 108 -0.96 -13.50 -8.97
C SER A 108 -0.28 -14.87 -8.83
N ALA A 109 0.97 -14.93 -9.28
CA ALA A 109 1.87 -16.08 -9.09
C ALA A 109 1.96 -16.46 -7.60
N PRO A 110 2.23 -17.74 -7.26
CA PRO A 110 2.03 -18.26 -5.91
C PRO A 110 2.87 -17.51 -4.85
N GLU A 111 2.16 -16.94 -3.88
CA GLU A 111 2.69 -16.27 -2.67
C GLU A 111 3.71 -17.16 -1.95
N GLN A 112 4.93 -16.67 -1.74
CA GLN A 112 5.97 -17.41 -1.03
C GLN A 112 5.83 -17.25 0.50
N ALA A 113 5.41 -18.34 1.14
CA ALA A 113 5.80 -18.88 2.45
C ALA A 113 5.63 -18.09 3.79
N ASP A 114 5.52 -16.76 3.83
CA ASP A 114 5.50 -16.01 5.11
C ASP A 114 4.14 -15.43 5.55
N THR A 115 3.10 -15.54 4.72
CA THR A 115 1.76 -15.00 5.03
C THR A 115 0.97 -15.81 6.07
N TRP A 116 1.37 -17.06 6.35
CA TRP A 116 0.63 -17.97 7.23
C TRP A 116 1.15 -18.01 8.68
N GLN A 117 2.31 -17.42 8.97
CA GLN A 117 2.86 -17.44 10.32
C GLN A 117 2.21 -16.38 11.22
N PRO A 118 1.80 -16.73 12.46
CA PRO A 118 1.34 -15.77 13.45
C PRO A 118 2.40 -14.71 13.76
N LEU A 119 1.99 -13.43 13.81
CA LEU A 119 2.87 -12.33 14.17
C LEU A 119 3.17 -12.34 15.67
N LYS A 120 4.45 -12.22 16.03
CA LYS A 120 4.83 -11.91 17.42
C LYS A 120 4.66 -10.42 17.68
N ILE A 121 3.60 -10.07 18.40
CA ILE A 121 3.27 -8.66 18.70
C ILE A 121 3.86 -8.28 20.07
N ASP A 122 4.79 -7.33 20.06
CA ASP A 122 5.22 -6.62 21.25
C ASP A 122 4.32 -5.40 21.49
N ARG A 123 3.45 -5.50 22.49
CA ARG A 123 2.42 -4.48 22.80
C ARG A 123 2.95 -3.27 23.55
N GLN A 124 4.23 -3.29 23.93
CA GLN A 124 4.88 -2.18 24.62
C GLN A 124 5.56 -1.22 23.64
N GLN A 125 5.67 -1.59 22.37
CA GLN A 125 6.31 -0.75 21.37
C GLN A 125 5.47 0.49 21.03
N PRO A 126 6.10 1.67 20.90
CA PRO A 126 5.41 2.90 20.49
C PRO A 126 4.64 2.75 19.18
N GLU A 127 5.20 2.01 18.21
CA GLU A 127 4.63 1.76 16.89
C GLU A 127 3.33 0.95 16.99
N TYR A 128 3.27 -0.03 17.89
CA TYR A 128 2.05 -0.77 18.18
C TYR A 128 0.95 0.14 18.75
N GLN A 129 1.32 1.03 19.67
CA GLN A 129 0.38 1.98 20.27
C GLN A 129 -0.13 3.00 19.24
N GLU A 130 0.76 3.47 18.36
CA GLU A 130 0.41 4.34 17.22
C GLU A 130 -0.64 3.68 16.31
N VAL A 131 -0.43 2.40 15.96
CA VAL A 131 -1.39 1.62 15.18
C VAL A 131 -2.73 1.50 15.89
N VAL A 132 -2.75 1.06 17.15
CA VAL A 132 -4.00 0.87 17.91
C VAL A 132 -4.79 2.17 17.99
N ASN A 133 -4.13 3.27 18.38
CA ASN A 133 -4.78 4.56 18.54
C ASN A 133 -5.34 5.09 17.20
N SER A 134 -4.58 4.93 16.11
CA SER A 134 -5.00 5.40 14.79
C SER A 134 -6.19 4.59 14.25
N VAL A 135 -6.16 3.27 14.42
CA VAL A 135 -7.26 2.38 14.02
C VAL A 135 -8.51 2.64 14.85
N GLU A 136 -8.39 2.87 16.16
CA GLU A 136 -9.52 3.26 17.02
C GLU A 136 -10.13 4.59 16.58
N ALA A 137 -9.31 5.61 16.32
CA ALA A 137 -9.78 6.91 15.85
C ALA A 137 -10.53 6.79 14.52
N ALA A 138 -10.01 6.01 13.57
CA ALA A 138 -10.69 5.73 12.30
C ALA A 138 -12.01 4.97 12.51
N LEU A 139 -12.02 3.94 13.36
CA LEU A 139 -13.20 3.13 13.64
C LEU A 139 -14.33 3.97 14.26
N GLU A 140 -14.02 4.82 15.24
CA GLU A 140 -15.00 5.74 15.85
C GLU A 140 -15.52 6.76 14.83
N ALA A 141 -14.64 7.29 13.98
CA ALA A 141 -15.05 8.21 12.93
C ALA A 141 -15.97 7.55 11.90
N ILE A 142 -15.71 6.29 11.49
CA ILE A 142 -16.55 5.52 10.56
C ILE A 142 -17.91 5.19 11.17
N ARG A 143 -17.95 4.85 12.47
CA ARG A 143 -19.20 4.58 13.21
C ARG A 143 -20.07 5.82 13.41
N GLY A 144 -19.44 6.99 13.45
CA GLY A 144 -20.13 8.27 13.67
C GLY A 144 -21.20 8.57 12.62
N ASP A 145 -22.06 9.54 12.95
CA ASP A 145 -23.08 10.03 12.03
C ASP A 145 -22.45 11.01 11.02
N ASN A 146 -21.90 10.46 9.94
CA ASN A 146 -21.03 11.13 8.96
C ASN A 146 -21.57 11.05 7.52
N GLY A 147 -22.86 10.72 7.35
CA GLY A 147 -23.49 10.50 6.05
C GLY A 147 -23.23 9.13 5.42
N TYR A 148 -22.19 8.40 5.86
CA TYR A 148 -21.97 7.00 5.47
C TYR A 148 -23.07 6.11 6.05
N ALA A 149 -23.40 6.33 7.34
CA ALA A 149 -24.48 5.67 8.05
C ALA A 149 -25.85 5.77 7.35
N THR A 150 -26.10 6.89 6.70
CA THR A 150 -27.40 7.21 6.09
C THR A 150 -27.51 6.70 4.65
N SER A 151 -26.39 6.70 3.91
CA SER A 151 -26.39 6.34 2.49
C SER A 151 -26.12 4.86 2.23
N GLN A 152 -25.26 4.22 3.04
CA GLN A 152 -24.72 2.88 2.78
C GLN A 152 -24.48 2.11 4.09
N ALA A 153 -25.54 1.95 4.89
CA ALA A 153 -25.48 1.36 6.24
C ALA A 153 -24.87 -0.06 6.26
N ASP A 154 -25.24 -0.92 5.30
CA ASP A 154 -24.75 -2.32 5.27
C ASP A 154 -23.25 -2.41 4.96
N GLU A 155 -22.77 -1.59 4.02
CA GLU A 155 -21.33 -1.54 3.68
C GLU A 155 -20.52 -1.01 4.87
N ARG A 156 -21.01 0.08 5.50
CA ARG A 156 -20.41 0.62 6.72
C ARG A 156 -20.31 -0.46 7.80
N GLU A 157 -21.38 -1.22 8.02
CA GLU A 157 -21.41 -2.25 9.07
C GLU A 157 -20.41 -3.38 8.80
N GLN A 158 -20.28 -3.81 7.54
CA GLN A 158 -19.27 -4.80 7.14
C GLN A 158 -17.84 -4.30 7.39
N ILE A 159 -17.56 -3.05 7.03
CA ILE A 159 -16.26 -2.42 7.27
C ILE A 159 -15.97 -2.28 8.76
N VAL A 160 -16.93 -1.77 9.54
CA VAL A 160 -16.80 -1.65 11.01
C VAL A 160 -16.54 -3.02 11.63
N THR A 161 -17.27 -4.05 11.20
CA THR A 161 -17.10 -5.42 11.69
C THR A 161 -15.71 -5.96 11.37
N ALA A 162 -15.23 -5.77 10.14
CA ALA A 162 -13.90 -6.20 9.72
C ALA A 162 -12.81 -5.50 10.55
N ILE A 163 -12.86 -4.17 10.61
CA ILE A 163 -11.86 -3.36 11.32
C ILE A 163 -11.85 -3.69 12.80
N GLN A 164 -13.02 -3.81 13.43
CA GLN A 164 -13.11 -4.17 14.84
C GLN A 164 -12.57 -5.57 15.11
N THR A 165 -12.88 -6.54 14.24
CA THR A 165 -12.35 -7.90 14.36
C THR A 165 -10.82 -7.89 14.24
N GLY A 166 -10.27 -7.14 13.28
CA GLY A 166 -8.82 -6.99 13.12
C GLY A 166 -8.15 -6.32 14.34
N LEU A 167 -8.79 -5.29 14.89
CA LEU A 167 -8.30 -4.57 16.07
C LEU A 167 -8.27 -5.47 17.31
N ASP A 168 -9.33 -6.26 17.51
CA ASP A 168 -9.39 -7.23 18.61
C ASP A 168 -8.31 -8.32 18.46
N ARG A 169 -8.02 -8.75 17.22
CA ARG A 169 -6.95 -9.71 16.95
C ARG A 169 -5.58 -9.16 17.32
N ILE A 170 -5.23 -7.94 16.93
CA ILE A 170 -3.91 -7.37 17.29
C ILE A 170 -3.80 -7.08 18.81
N LYS A 171 -4.92 -6.78 19.48
CA LYS A 171 -4.95 -6.56 20.93
C LYS A 171 -4.84 -7.85 21.73
N HIS A 172 -5.48 -8.92 21.31
CA HIS A 172 -5.71 -10.09 22.16
C HIS A 172 -5.18 -11.41 21.59
N ALA A 173 -4.68 -11.43 20.35
CA ALA A 173 -4.20 -12.62 19.68
C ALA A 173 -2.86 -12.39 18.96
N PHE A 174 -2.53 -13.32 18.06
CA PHE A 174 -1.35 -13.30 17.20
C PHE A 174 -1.82 -13.51 15.75
N PRO A 175 -2.47 -12.52 15.13
CA PRO A 175 -2.93 -12.65 13.76
C PRO A 175 -1.77 -12.83 12.78
N THR A 176 -2.05 -13.40 11.63
CA THR A 176 -1.10 -13.40 10.50
C THR A 176 -1.10 -12.04 9.80
N ARG A 177 -0.07 -11.78 8.99
CA ARG A 177 -0.06 -10.59 8.10
C ARG A 177 -1.26 -10.58 7.15
N ALA A 178 -1.68 -11.75 6.65
CA ALA A 178 -2.85 -11.89 5.79
C ALA A 178 -4.14 -11.49 6.51
N GLU A 179 -4.31 -11.89 7.77
CA GLU A 179 -5.47 -11.48 8.57
C GLU A 179 -5.47 -9.97 8.83
N ILE A 180 -4.31 -9.38 9.18
CA ILE A 180 -4.22 -7.92 9.38
C ILE A 180 -4.54 -7.17 8.09
N LYS A 181 -4.02 -7.63 6.95
CA LYS A 181 -4.32 -7.02 5.66
C LYS A 181 -5.82 -7.05 5.35
N ALA A 182 -6.42 -8.23 5.43
CA ALA A 182 -7.83 -8.42 5.06
C ALA A 182 -8.80 -7.73 6.03
N LEU A 183 -8.49 -7.70 7.32
CA LEU A 183 -9.41 -7.20 8.36
C LEU A 183 -9.18 -5.71 8.69
N LEU A 184 -7.97 -5.20 8.54
CA LEU A 184 -7.65 -3.79 8.84
C LEU A 184 -7.28 -3.01 7.59
N LEU A 185 -6.22 -3.43 6.90
CA LEU A 185 -5.59 -2.61 5.88
C LEU A 185 -6.50 -2.35 4.67
N ASP A 186 -7.07 -3.40 4.08
CA ASP A 186 -7.92 -3.28 2.88
C ASP A 186 -9.21 -2.48 3.17
N PRO A 187 -9.95 -2.73 4.27
CA PRO A 187 -11.10 -1.90 4.64
C PRO A 187 -10.74 -0.42 4.87
N LEU A 188 -9.64 -0.14 5.56
CA LEU A 188 -9.21 1.25 5.82
C LEU A 188 -8.82 1.97 4.53
N LYS A 189 -8.12 1.28 3.61
CA LYS A 189 -7.80 1.82 2.28
C LYS A 189 -9.05 2.12 1.46
N PHE A 190 -10.04 1.23 1.51
CA PHE A 190 -11.31 1.44 0.84
C PHE A 190 -11.99 2.72 1.36
N VAL A 191 -12.08 2.90 2.68
CA VAL A 191 -12.67 4.10 3.30
C VAL A 191 -11.87 5.35 2.93
N ALA A 192 -10.53 5.29 2.99
CA ALA A 192 -9.65 6.39 2.64
C ALA A 192 -9.88 6.87 1.20
N ARG A 193 -9.99 5.94 0.24
CA ARG A 193 -10.25 6.28 -1.17
C ARG A 193 -11.67 6.80 -1.38
N LYS A 194 -12.67 6.14 -0.79
CA LYS A 194 -14.08 6.48 -0.99
C LYS A 194 -14.45 7.86 -0.43
N PHE A 195 -13.77 8.26 0.65
CA PHE A 195 -14.06 9.48 1.39
C PHE A 195 -12.84 10.42 1.46
N ALA A 196 -12.02 10.46 0.41
CA ALA A 196 -10.73 11.14 0.37
C ALA A 196 -10.77 12.61 0.82
N GLU A 197 -11.87 13.32 0.54
CA GLU A 197 -12.04 14.74 0.91
C GLU A 197 -12.75 14.96 2.27
N MET A 198 -13.03 13.89 3.01
CA MET A 198 -13.73 13.94 4.30
C MET A 198 -12.81 13.54 5.44
N THR A 199 -13.11 14.04 6.65
CA THR A 199 -12.36 13.68 7.88
C THR A 199 -12.25 12.17 8.10
N ILE A 200 -13.29 11.41 7.73
CA ILE A 200 -13.30 9.94 7.86
C ILE A 200 -12.28 9.26 6.93
N GLY A 201 -12.06 9.79 5.73
CA GLY A 201 -11.07 9.28 4.79
C GLY A 201 -9.64 9.58 5.25
N GLU A 202 -9.42 10.80 5.78
CA GLU A 202 -8.11 11.18 6.33
C GLU A 202 -7.72 10.32 7.53
N LEU A 203 -8.64 10.10 8.48
CA LEU A 203 -8.37 9.23 9.63
C LEU A 203 -8.13 7.77 9.20
N ALA A 204 -8.85 7.28 8.20
CA ALA A 204 -8.62 5.96 7.64
C ALA A 204 -7.26 5.86 6.94
N LYS A 205 -6.81 6.92 6.25
CA LYS A 205 -5.47 7.03 5.64
C LYS A 205 -4.39 6.96 6.71
N VAL A 206 -4.49 7.78 7.77
CA VAL A 206 -3.55 7.77 8.90
C VAL A 206 -3.43 6.37 9.52
N ALA A 207 -4.57 5.70 9.76
CA ALA A 207 -4.59 4.35 10.30
C ALA A 207 -3.93 3.32 9.38
N ALA A 208 -4.22 3.38 8.07
CA ALA A 208 -3.60 2.50 7.08
C ALA A 208 -2.08 2.71 7.03
N THR A 209 -1.60 3.95 7.04
CA THR A 209 -0.17 4.29 7.05
C THR A 209 0.53 3.79 8.30
N ALA A 210 -0.11 3.90 9.48
CA ALA A 210 0.45 3.37 10.72
C ALA A 210 0.61 1.84 10.66
N ILE A 211 -0.38 1.12 10.11
CA ILE A 211 -0.30 -0.35 9.93
C ILE A 211 0.84 -0.72 8.98
N ILE A 212 0.99 0.02 7.87
CA ILE A 212 2.07 -0.19 6.91
C ILE A 212 3.41 -0.04 7.62
N LYS A 213 3.68 1.12 8.22
CA LYS A 213 4.92 1.40 8.96
C LYS A 213 5.24 0.35 10.04
N TRP A 214 4.22 -0.22 10.67
CA TRP A 214 4.42 -1.22 11.73
C TRP A 214 4.76 -2.62 11.20
N LEU A 215 4.28 -3.02 10.01
CA LEU A 215 4.32 -4.41 9.57
C LEU A 215 4.93 -4.67 8.18
N PHE A 216 4.95 -3.67 7.31
CA PHE A 216 5.28 -3.78 5.89
C PHE A 216 6.44 -2.86 5.53
#